data_AF-A0A958SAP3-F1
#
_entry.id   AF-A0A958SAP3-F1
#
_cell.length_a   1.000
_cell.length_b   1.000
_cell.length_c   1.000
_cell.angle_alpha   90.00
_cell.angle_beta   90.00
_cell.angle_gamma   90.00
#
_symmetry.space_group_name_H-M   'P 1'
#
loop_
_entity.id
_entity.type
_entity.pdbx_description
1 polymer ?
#
loop_
_entity_poly.entity_id
_entity_poly.type
_entity_poly.pdbx_seq_one_letter_code
_entity_poly.pdbx_strand_id
1 'polypeptide(L)' 'MSFSDKNTIRTKELLQSKKLDCDTLRTYEGFENISNKEAEFIIEQLERLALILYKQIINE' A
#
# COMPACT_ATOMS: atom_id res chain seq x y z
N MET A 1 11.98 -7.66 -24.12
CA MET A 1 11.16 -7.10 -23.02
C MET A 1 12.06 -6.22 -22.18
N SER A 2 11.76 -4.92 -22.13
CA SER A 2 12.56 -3.92 -21.43
C SER A 2 12.51 -4.16 -19.91
N PHE A 3 13.59 -3.85 -19.20
CA PHE A 3 13.67 -3.97 -17.74
C PHE A 3 12.54 -3.21 -17.01
N SER A 4 12.04 -2.13 -17.61
CA SER A 4 10.94 -1.32 -17.06
C SER A 4 9.58 -2.04 -17.02
N ASP A 5 9.34 -2.99 -17.92
CA ASP A 5 8.05 -3.72 -17.97
C ASP A 5 7.95 -4.75 -16.84
N LYS A 6 9.07 -5.37 -16.47
CA LYS A 6 9.13 -6.37 -15.37
C LYS A 6 8.92 -5.73 -14.00
N ASN A 7 9.44 -4.52 -13.79
CA ASN A 7 9.27 -3.81 -12.52
C ASN A 7 7.82 -3.39 -12.27
N THR A 8 7.11 -2.98 -13.32
CA THR A 8 5.70 -2.57 -13.24
C THR A 8 4.77 -3.74 -12.91
N ILE A 9 5.04 -4.93 -13.45
CA ILE A 9 4.29 -6.16 -13.14
C ILE A 9 4.53 -6.59 -11.69
N ARG A 10 5.79 -6.56 -11.22
CA ARG A 10 6.12 -6.84 -9.81
C ARG A 10 5.45 -5.90 -8.83
N THR A 11 5.34 -4.59 -9.13
CA THR A 11 4.64 -3.65 -8.24
C THR A 11 3.16 -4.02 -8.06
N LYS A 12 2.50 -4.42 -9.15
CA LYS A 12 1.09 -4.82 -9.10
C LYS A 12 0.91 -6.12 -8.33
N GLU A 13 1.78 -7.11 -8.51
CA GLU A 13 1.72 -8.38 -7.78
C GLU A 13 2.04 -8.22 -6.29
N LEU A 14 2.99 -7.35 -5.92
CA LEU A 14 3.36 -7.09 -4.54
C LEU A 14 2.23 -6.39 -3.77
N LEU A 15 1.57 -5.41 -4.40
CA LEU A 15 0.38 -4.74 -3.87
C LEU A 15 -0.87 -5.64 -3.84
N GLN A 16 -0.93 -6.67 -4.68
CA GLN A 16 -2.03 -7.65 -4.66
C GLN A 16 -1.88 -8.71 -3.56
N SER A 17 -0.68 -8.87 -2.98
CA SER A 17 -0.38 -10.02 -2.11
C SER A 17 -0.98 -9.95 -0.70
N LYS A 18 -1.44 -8.78 -0.24
CA LYS A 18 -2.31 -8.61 0.94
C LYS A 18 -2.77 -7.16 1.03
N LYS A 19 -4.04 -6.90 0.69
CA LYS A 19 -4.65 -5.60 1.02
C LYS A 19 -4.84 -5.52 2.53
N LEU A 20 -4.41 -4.40 3.11
CA LEU A 20 -4.75 -4.07 4.49
C LEU A 20 -6.26 -3.79 4.54
N ASP A 21 -7.00 -4.50 5.38
CA ASP A 21 -8.40 -4.23 5.62
C ASP A 21 -8.61 -3.31 6.84
N CYS A 22 -9.82 -2.76 6.97
CA CYS A 22 -10.16 -1.81 8.03
C CYS A 22 -10.02 -2.42 9.43
N ASP A 23 -10.35 -3.70 9.58
CA ASP A 23 -10.30 -4.37 10.89
C ASP A 23 -8.86 -4.60 11.32
N THR A 24 -7.98 -4.99 10.39
CA THR A 24 -6.55 -5.10 10.61
C THR A 24 -5.95 -3.73 10.93
N LEU A 25 -6.35 -2.66 10.21
CA LEU A 25 -5.89 -1.30 10.52
C LEU A 25 -6.23 -0.88 11.96
N ARG A 26 -7.41 -1.24 12.47
CA ARG A 26 -7.81 -0.94 13.85
C ARG A 26 -7.05 -1.69 14.93
N THR A 27 -6.28 -2.71 14.56
CA THR A 27 -5.41 -3.41 15.53
C THR A 27 -4.14 -2.62 15.87
N TYR A 28 -3.81 -1.59 15.08
CA TYR A 28 -2.65 -0.74 15.32
C TYR A 28 -2.97 0.39 16.29
N GLU A 29 -1.99 0.69 17.15
CA GLU A 29 -2.09 1.77 18.13
C GLU A 29 -2.39 3.11 17.44
N GLY A 30 -3.43 3.81 17.91
CA GLY A 30 -3.86 5.09 17.36
C GLY A 30 -4.90 5.01 16.24
N PHE A 31 -5.32 3.79 15.84
CA PHE A 31 -6.35 3.57 14.82
C PHE A 31 -7.60 2.85 15.36
N GLU A 32 -7.69 2.58 16.66
CA GLU A 32 -8.71 1.69 17.26
C GLU A 32 -10.14 2.19 17.06
N ASN A 33 -10.33 3.52 17.08
CA ASN A 33 -11.65 4.17 17.10
C ASN A 33 -12.02 4.88 15.79
N ILE A 34 -11.32 4.60 14.69
CA ILE A 34 -11.60 5.25 13.40
C ILE A 34 -12.80 4.59 12.70
N SER A 35 -13.63 5.42 12.05
CA SER A 35 -14.74 4.94 11.22
C SER A 35 -14.23 4.18 9.99
N ASN A 36 -15.12 3.40 9.35
CA ASN A 36 -14.78 2.70 8.10
C ASN A 36 -14.31 3.68 7.00
N LYS A 37 -14.94 4.86 6.91
CA LYS A 37 -14.56 5.86 5.91
C LYS A 37 -13.16 6.43 6.15
N GLU A 38 -12.82 6.68 7.41
CA GLU A 38 -11.47 7.14 7.79
C GLU A 38 -10.45 6.04 7.56
N ALA A 39 -10.76 4.79 7.92
CA ALA A 39 -9.92 3.64 7.67
C ALA A 39 -9.63 3.45 6.18
N GLU A 40 -10.66 3.47 5.32
CA GLU A 40 -10.52 3.38 3.87
C GLU A 40 -9.62 4.48 3.30
N PHE A 41 -9.83 5.72 3.76
CA PHE A 41 -9.01 6.85 3.34
C PHE A 41 -7.54 6.67 3.76
N ILE A 42 -7.28 6.25 5.00
CA ILE A 42 -5.93 6.00 5.51
C ILE A 42 -5.26 4.87 4.73
N ILE A 43 -5.96 3.76 4.48
CA ILE A 43 -5.46 2.64 3.67
C ILE A 43 -5.05 3.14 2.28
N GLU A 44 -5.88 3.96 1.61
CA GLU A 44 -5.53 4.52 0.30
C GLU A 44 -4.24 5.38 0.38
N GLN A 45 -4.08 6.19 1.41
CA GLN A 45 -2.87 7.00 1.58
C GLN A 45 -1.62 6.14 1.84
N LEU A 46 -1.75 5.07 2.63
CA LEU A 46 -0.66 4.13 2.88
C LEU A 46 -0.26 3.38 1.61
N GLU A 47 -1.22 2.94 0.79
CA GLU A 47 -0.95 2.32 -0.51
C GLU A 47 -0.22 3.28 -1.46
N ARG A 48 -0.64 4.56 -1.50
CA ARG A 48 0.06 5.60 -2.27
C ARG A 48 1.49 5.83 -1.77
N LEU A 49 1.70 5.88 -0.46
CA LEU A 49 3.03 6.05 0.12
C LEU A 49 3.95 4.86 -0.22
N ALA A 50 3.44 3.63 -0.08
CA ALA A 50 4.17 2.42 -0.44
C ALA A 50 4.63 2.43 -1.91
N LEU A 51 3.76 2.91 -2.83
CA LEU A 51 4.12 3.10 -4.23
C LEU A 51 5.24 4.11 -4.45
N ILE A 52 5.23 5.23 -3.72
CA ILE A 52 6.28 6.25 -3.80
C ILE A 52 7.61 5.68 -3.30
N LEU A 53 7.61 5.04 -2.12
CA LEU A 53 8.81 4.44 -1.53
C LEU A 53 9.39 3.35 -2.43
N TYR A 54 8.55 2.47 -2.98
CA TYR A 54 8.99 1.44 -3.92
C TYR A 54 9.68 2.03 -5.15
N LYS A 55 9.11 3.10 -5.73
CA LYS A 55 9.72 3.80 -6.87
C LYS A 55 11.07 4.42 -6.51
N GLN A 56 11.22 4.95 -5.30
CA GLN A 56 12.51 5.49 -4.86
C GLN A 56 13.55 4.37 -4.70
N ILE A 57 13.21 3.29 -4.01
CA ILE A 57 14.12 2.16 -3.74
C ILE A 57 14.62 1.48 -5.03
N ILE A 58 13.82 1.48 -6.10
CA ILE A 58 14.19 0.83 -7.38
C ILE A 58 14.88 1.76 -8.37
N ASN A 59 14.71 3.07 -8.19
CA ASN A 59 15.39 4.07 -9.02
C ASN A 59 16.76 4.46 -8.45
N GLU A 60 17.11 4.03 -7.24
CA GLU A 60 18.48 4.02 -6.69
C GLU A 60 19.19 2.69 -7.01
#